data_AF-A0A968M3R7-F1
#
_entry.id   AF-A0A968M3R7-F1
#
_cell.length_a   1.000
_cell.length_b   1.000
_cell.length_c   1.000
_cell.angle_alpha   90.00
_cell.angle_beta   90.00
_cell.angle_gamma   90.00
#
_symmetry.space_group_name_H-M   'P 1'
#
loop_
_entity.id
_entity.type
_entity.pdbx_description
1 polymer ?
#
loop_
_entity_poly.entity_id
_entity_poly.type
_entity_poly.pdbx_seq_one_letter_code
_entity_poly.pdbx_strand_id
1 'polypeptide(L)'
;MDHDLTPALSPTHLKFSEIDVLEDLLRDKRSPNTKRAYREDLNDFFRKLFMEDPTPQMVGQFLAMEHYEALRMVSRYKAILIKEELAEATVNRRLSEIRSLMTYARRAGQCEWGWKM
;
A
#
# COMPACT_ATOMS: atom_id res chain seq x y z
N MET A 1 26.46 38.18 8.22
CA MET A 1 27.48 37.70 7.28
C MET A 1 27.93 36.31 7.67
N ASP A 2 27.29 35.23 7.29
CA ASP A 2 25.93 34.94 6.84
C ASP A 2 25.90 33.41 6.68
N HIS A 3 24.79 32.81 7.09
CA HIS A 3 24.29 31.47 6.73
C HIS A 3 25.01 30.23 7.26
N ASP A 4 24.67 29.91 8.52
CA ASP A 4 24.48 28.54 9.00
C ASP A 4 23.33 27.89 8.18
N LEU A 5 23.67 27.05 7.21
CA LEU A 5 22.71 26.26 6.43
C LEU A 5 22.64 24.84 7.00
N THR A 6 22.05 24.71 8.18
CA THR A 6 21.47 23.43 8.60
C THR A 6 20.13 23.31 7.88
N PRO A 7 19.91 22.32 6.99
CA PRO A 7 18.57 22.10 6.47
C PRO A 7 17.72 21.62 7.64
N ALA A 8 16.72 22.42 8.01
CA ALA A 8 15.68 22.01 8.92
C ALA A 8 15.02 20.76 8.34
N LEU A 9 15.35 19.59 8.90
CA LEU A 9 14.63 18.36 8.63
C LEU A 9 13.20 18.57 9.14
N SER A 10 12.30 18.86 8.22
CA SER A 10 10.86 18.93 8.49
C SER A 10 10.42 17.65 9.21
N PRO A 11 9.77 17.75 10.38
CA PRO A 11 9.41 16.59 11.20
C PRO A 11 8.33 15.69 10.58
N THR A 12 7.88 15.95 9.36
CA THR A 12 6.82 15.20 8.66
C THR A 12 7.32 13.96 7.91
N HIS A 13 8.64 13.78 7.73
CA HIS A 13 9.18 12.70 6.88
C HIS A 13 9.67 11.44 7.58
N LEU A 14 9.63 11.39 8.91
CA LEU A 14 10.07 10.22 9.68
C LEU A 14 8.87 9.69 10.43
N LYS A 15 8.33 8.52 10.04
CA LYS A 15 7.74 7.44 10.89
C LYS A 15 7.16 6.25 10.11
N PHE A 16 7.23 6.19 8.77
CA PHE A 16 6.73 5.01 8.04
C PHE A 16 7.61 3.76 8.19
N SER A 17 8.85 3.89 8.64
CA SER A 17 9.81 2.76 8.70
C SER A 17 9.61 1.82 9.89
N GLU A 18 8.78 2.17 10.88
CA GLU A 18 8.57 1.34 12.08
C GLU A 18 7.17 0.71 12.15
N ILE A 19 6.18 1.25 11.43
CA ILE A 19 4.78 0.80 11.51
C ILE A 19 4.49 -0.16 10.37
N ASP A 20 4.24 -1.42 10.70
CA ASP A 20 3.81 -2.43 9.75
C ASP A 20 2.29 -2.34 9.51
N VAL A 21 1.90 -1.37 8.67
CA VAL A 21 0.50 -1.08 8.34
C VAL A 21 -0.21 -2.29 7.72
N LEU A 22 0.54 -3.13 6.98
CA LEU A 22 -0.01 -4.35 6.40
C LEU A 22 -0.33 -5.36 7.50
N GLU A 23 0.59 -5.59 8.43
CA GLU A 23 0.34 -6.50 9.55
C GLU A 23 -0.79 -5.99 10.46
N ASP A 24 -0.87 -4.69 10.70
CA ASP A 24 -1.93 -4.09 11.49
C ASP A 24 -3.31 -4.20 10.81
N LEU A 25 -3.38 -4.04 9.49
CA LEU A 25 -4.59 -4.37 8.71
C LEU A 25 -4.98 -5.83 8.90
N LEU A 26 -4.02 -6.76 8.88
CA LEU A 26 -4.29 -8.19 9.04
C LEU A 26 -4.73 -8.53 10.46
N ARG A 27 -4.22 -7.85 11.49
CA ARG A 27 -4.68 -7.99 12.88
C ARG A 27 -6.14 -7.58 13.04
N ASP A 28 -6.60 -6.57 12.31
CA ASP A 28 -8.00 -6.09 12.32
C ASP A 28 -9.01 -7.12 11.74
N LYS A 29 -8.56 -8.06 10.90
CA LYS A 29 -9.45 -9.08 10.32
C LYS A 29 -9.74 -10.22 11.30
N ARG A 30 -10.99 -10.70 11.32
CA ARG A 30 -11.44 -11.71 12.31
C ARG A 30 -11.08 -13.16 11.95
N SER A 31 -11.13 -13.54 10.66
CA SER A 31 -10.94 -14.94 10.26
C SER A 31 -9.51 -15.22 9.77
N PRO A 32 -8.88 -16.34 10.16
CA PRO A 32 -7.55 -16.72 9.67
C PRO A 32 -7.49 -16.88 8.14
N ASN A 33 -8.56 -17.40 7.54
CA ASN A 33 -8.66 -17.55 6.08
C ASN A 33 -8.68 -16.21 5.37
N THR A 34 -9.42 -15.23 5.91
CA THR A 34 -9.44 -13.85 5.38
C THR A 34 -8.06 -13.21 5.51
N LYS A 35 -7.37 -13.38 6.65
CA LYS A 35 -6.00 -12.86 6.82
C LYS A 35 -5.04 -13.42 5.77
N ARG A 36 -5.09 -14.73 5.54
CA ARG A 36 -4.23 -15.40 4.55
C ARG A 36 -4.51 -14.89 3.14
N ALA A 37 -5.79 -14.83 2.74
CA ALA A 37 -6.17 -14.35 1.41
C ALA A 37 -5.73 -12.90 1.16
N TYR A 38 -5.89 -12.02 2.16
CA TYR A 38 -5.40 -10.64 2.11
C TYR A 38 -3.88 -10.60 1.94
N ARG A 39 -3.14 -11.37 2.76
CA ARG A 39 -1.68 -11.42 2.69
C ARG A 39 -1.20 -11.89 1.32
N GLU A 40 -1.77 -12.97 0.81
CA GLU A 40 -1.41 -13.53 -0.50
C GLU A 40 -1.64 -12.51 -1.63
N ASP A 41 -2.78 -11.83 -1.63
CA ASP A 41 -3.09 -10.83 -2.65
C ASP A 41 -2.20 -9.58 -2.56
N LEU A 42 -1.96 -9.08 -1.34
CA LEU A 42 -1.09 -7.92 -1.15
C LEU A 42 0.36 -8.28 -1.49
N ASN A 43 0.85 -9.45 -1.09
CA ASN A 43 2.18 -9.90 -1.49
C ASN A 43 2.30 -10.04 -3.01
N ASP A 44 1.27 -10.58 -3.68
CA ASP A 44 1.25 -10.66 -5.14
C ASP A 44 1.33 -9.26 -5.78
N PHE A 45 0.60 -8.27 -5.27
CA PHE A 45 0.72 -6.89 -5.73
C PHE A 45 2.16 -6.36 -5.66
N PHE A 46 2.82 -6.49 -4.51
CA PHE A 46 4.21 -6.02 -4.35
C PHE A 46 5.19 -6.83 -5.20
N ARG A 47 5.05 -8.16 -5.27
CA ARG A 47 5.91 -9.01 -6.11
C ARG A 47 5.77 -8.68 -7.60
N LYS A 48 4.56 -8.44 -8.10
CA LYS A 48 4.34 -8.12 -9.53
C LYS A 48 4.89 -6.75 -9.92
N LEU A 49 4.95 -5.79 -8.99
CA LEU A 49 5.43 -4.43 -9.29
C LEU A 49 6.90 -4.20 -8.94
N PHE A 50 7.40 -4.86 -7.89
CA PHE A 50 8.73 -4.61 -7.31
C PHE A 50 9.61 -5.87 -7.24
N MET A 51 9.11 -7.04 -7.64
CA MET A 51 9.82 -8.33 -7.61
C MET A 51 10.22 -8.81 -6.20
N GLU A 52 9.65 -8.20 -5.15
CA GLU A 52 9.96 -8.48 -3.76
C GLU A 52 8.68 -8.60 -2.92
N ASP A 53 8.76 -9.32 -1.80
CA ASP A 53 7.71 -9.33 -0.79
C ASP A 53 7.61 -7.96 -0.09
N PRO A 54 6.42 -7.56 0.36
CA PRO A 54 6.26 -6.29 1.05
C PRO A 54 7.07 -6.24 2.33
N THR A 55 7.92 -5.21 2.45
CA THR A 55 8.48 -4.78 3.73
C THR A 55 7.65 -3.62 4.29
N PRO A 56 7.67 -3.37 5.62
CA PRO A 56 6.99 -2.21 6.21
C PRO A 56 7.37 -0.90 5.51
N GLN A 57 8.65 -0.75 5.15
CA GLN A 57 9.17 0.41 4.44
C GLN A 57 8.58 0.54 3.03
N MET A 58 8.51 -0.55 2.26
CA MET A 58 7.89 -0.54 0.92
C MET A 58 6.40 -0.21 0.98
N VAL A 59 5.69 -0.78 1.96
CA VAL A 59 4.27 -0.50 2.18
C VAL A 59 4.08 0.97 2.54
N GLY A 60 4.90 1.50 3.46
CA GLY A 60 4.90 2.91 3.83
C GLY A 60 5.20 3.84 2.66
N GLN A 61 6.19 3.52 1.83
CA GLN A 61 6.51 4.27 0.61
C GLN A 61 5.33 4.29 -0.36
N PHE A 62 4.70 3.14 -0.61
CA PHE A 62 3.51 3.06 -1.46
C PHE A 62 2.36 3.91 -0.93
N LEU A 63 2.13 3.92 0.38
CA LEU A 63 1.08 4.71 1.03
C LEU A 63 1.38 6.22 1.05
N ALA A 64 2.66 6.58 1.05
CA ALA A 64 3.14 7.96 0.99
C ALA A 64 3.25 8.52 -0.43
N MET A 65 3.07 7.70 -1.48
CA MET A 65 3.03 8.18 -2.86
C MET A 65 1.87 9.15 -3.07
N GLU A 66 2.11 10.18 -3.87
CA GLU A 66 1.05 11.07 -4.37
C GLU A 66 -0.08 10.27 -5.01
N HIS A 67 -1.32 10.75 -4.84
CA HIS A 67 -2.52 10.00 -5.24
C HIS A 67 -2.45 9.47 -6.68
N TYR A 68 -2.07 10.30 -7.64
CA TYR A 68 -1.95 9.89 -9.05
C TYR A 68 -0.89 8.81 -9.28
N GLU A 69 0.20 8.81 -8.51
CA GLU A 69 1.26 7.81 -8.63
C GLU A 69 0.79 6.46 -8.09
N ALA A 70 0.16 6.44 -6.92
CA ALA A 70 -0.46 5.24 -6.37
C ALA A 70 -1.51 4.65 -7.34
N LEU A 71 -2.34 5.50 -7.95
CA LEU A 71 -3.32 5.07 -8.96
C LEU A 71 -2.67 4.45 -10.20
N ARG A 72 -1.57 5.03 -10.69
CA ARG A 72 -0.81 4.44 -11.82
C ARG A 72 -0.28 3.05 -11.47
N MET A 73 0.22 2.86 -10.25
CA MET A 73 0.71 1.56 -9.79
C MET A 73 -0.41 0.52 -9.72
N VAL A 74 -1.56 0.87 -9.16
CA VAL A 74 -2.75 -0.01 -9.13
C VAL A 74 -3.27 -0.32 -10.53
N SER A 75 -3.28 0.67 -11.43
CA SER A 75 -3.67 0.47 -12.84
C SER A 75 -2.73 -0.48 -13.58
N ARG A 76 -1.41 -0.32 -13.39
CA ARG A 76 -0.41 -1.23 -13.95
C ARG A 76 -0.61 -2.66 -13.42
N TYR A 77 -0.86 -2.81 -12.14
CA TYR A 77 -1.16 -4.13 -11.56
C TYR A 77 -2.42 -4.75 -12.18
N LYS A 78 -3.52 -3.99 -12.31
CA LYS A 78 -4.73 -4.47 -13.01
C LYS A 78 -4.42 -4.95 -14.43
N ALA A 79 -3.61 -4.21 -15.18
CA ALA A 79 -3.22 -4.60 -16.53
C ALA A 79 -2.42 -5.92 -16.55
N ILE A 80 -1.55 -6.14 -15.56
CA ILE A 80 -0.83 -7.42 -15.39
C ILE A 80 -1.82 -8.56 -15.15
N LEU A 81 -2.77 -8.40 -14.23
CA LEU A 81 -3.74 -9.45 -13.92
C LEU A 81 -4.64 -9.82 -15.11
N ILE A 82 -5.03 -8.83 -15.92
CA ILE A 82 -5.80 -9.05 -17.15
C ILE A 82 -4.96 -9.79 -18.19
N LYS A 83 -3.68 -9.42 -18.34
CA LYS A 83 -2.75 -10.11 -19.24
C LYS A 83 -2.50 -11.56 -18.84
N GLU A 84 -2.61 -11.86 -17.54
CA GLU A 84 -2.54 -13.22 -16.98
C GLU A 84 -3.88 -13.98 -17.06
N GLU A 85 -4.90 -13.41 -17.73
CA GLU A 85 -6.21 -14.02 -17.98
C GLU A 85 -6.93 -14.48 -16.69
N LEU A 86 -6.67 -13.80 -15.57
CA LEU A 86 -7.37 -14.10 -14.33
C LEU A 86 -8.86 -13.77 -14.44
N ALA A 87 -9.68 -14.62 -13.83
CA ALA A 87 -11.12 -14.39 -13.75
C ALA A 87 -11.42 -13.01 -13.15
N GLU A 88 -12.44 -12.33 -13.68
CA GLU A 88 -12.81 -10.97 -13.27
C GLU A 88 -13.08 -10.87 -11.76
N ALA A 89 -13.71 -11.89 -11.17
CA ALA A 89 -13.94 -11.97 -9.74
C ALA A 89 -12.63 -11.93 -8.93
N THR A 90 -11.57 -12.58 -9.42
CA THR A 90 -10.24 -12.59 -8.79
C THR A 90 -9.56 -11.23 -8.91
N VAL A 91 -9.65 -10.59 -10.08
CA VAL A 91 -9.11 -9.23 -10.30
C VAL A 91 -9.79 -8.24 -9.35
N ASN A 92 -11.12 -8.24 -9.28
CA ASN A 92 -11.87 -7.34 -8.42
C ASN A 92 -11.61 -7.59 -6.92
N ARG A 93 -11.44 -8.86 -6.53
CA ARG A 93 -11.03 -9.21 -5.15
C ARG A 93 -9.67 -8.61 -4.81
N ARG A 94 -8.64 -8.85 -5.63
CA ARG A 94 -7.28 -8.31 -5.42
C ARG A 94 -7.25 -6.78 -5.34
N LEU A 95 -7.97 -6.10 -6.24
CA LEU A 95 -8.11 -4.64 -6.19
C LEU A 95 -8.82 -4.15 -4.92
N SER A 96 -9.80 -4.91 -4.44
CA SER A 96 -10.50 -4.61 -3.19
C SER A 96 -9.60 -4.74 -1.96
N GLU A 97 -8.66 -5.69 -1.96
CA GLU A 97 -7.69 -5.82 -0.86
C GLU A 97 -6.69 -4.66 -0.82
N ILE A 98 -6.19 -4.24 -1.98
CA ILE A 98 -5.35 -3.03 -2.09
C ILE A 98 -6.11 -1.81 -1.57
N ARG A 99 -7.38 -1.66 -1.96
CA ARG A 99 -8.23 -0.58 -1.46
C ARG A 99 -8.42 -0.66 0.05
N SER A 100 -8.60 -1.86 0.61
CA SER A 100 -8.74 -2.06 2.06
C SER A 100 -7.47 -1.60 2.79
N LEU A 101 -6.28 -1.87 2.24
CA LEU A 101 -5.01 -1.39 2.81
C LEU A 101 -4.94 0.14 2.83
N MET A 102 -5.21 0.79 1.69
CA MET A 102 -5.22 2.26 1.61
C MET A 102 -6.24 2.89 2.56
N THR A 103 -7.43 2.29 2.64
CA THR A 103 -8.50 2.76 3.53
C THR A 103 -8.10 2.62 5.00
N TYR A 104 -7.47 1.50 5.36
CA TYR A 104 -6.94 1.29 6.71
C TYR A 104 -5.86 2.31 7.05
N ALA A 105 -4.86 2.47 6.18
CA ALA A 105 -3.78 3.44 6.34
C ALA A 105 -4.32 4.86 6.58
N ARG A 106 -5.31 5.29 5.78
CA ARG A 106 -5.97 6.58 5.95
C ARG A 106 -6.65 6.71 7.31
N ARG A 107 -7.37 5.68 7.76
CA ARG A 107 -8.04 5.68 9.08
C ARG A 107 -7.04 5.71 10.23
N ALA A 108 -5.88 5.09 10.06
CA ALA A 108 -4.79 5.08 11.02
C ALA A 108 -3.96 6.39 11.03
N GLY A 109 -4.31 7.38 10.20
CA GLY A 109 -3.55 8.63 10.06
C GLY A 109 -2.21 8.45 9.34
N GLN A 110 -2.01 7.31 8.66
CA GLN A 110 -0.80 6.93 7.94
C GLN A 110 -0.90 7.19 6.43
N CYS A 111 -1.94 7.91 5.96
CA CYS A 111 -2.13 8.24 4.55
C CYS A 111 -3.09 9.42 4.41
N GLU A 112 -2.73 10.45 3.64
CA GLU A 112 -3.56 11.65 3.47
C GLU A 112 -4.67 11.48 2.41
N TRP A 113 -4.52 10.54 1.48
CA TRP A 113 -5.45 10.32 0.38
C TRP A 113 -6.41 9.15 0.65
N GLY A 114 -7.67 9.33 0.27
CA GLY A 114 -8.69 8.29 0.31
C GLY A 114 -9.30 8.04 -1.05
N TRP A 115 -9.36 6.77 -1.46
CA TRP A 115 -10.16 6.38 -2.60
C TRP A 115 -11.65 6.56 -2.26
N LYS A 116 -12.28 7.58 -2.85
CA LYS A 116 -13.75 7.64 -2.97
C LYS A 116 -14.12 7.22 -4.40
N MET A 117 -15.07 6.29 -4.51
CA MET A 117 -15.69 5.96 -5.80
C MET A 117 -16.77 6.99 -6.08
#